data_AF-A0A836CF40-F1
#
_entry.id   AF-A0A836CF40-F1
#
_cell.length_a   1.000
_cell.length_b   1.000
_cell.length_c   1.000
_cell.angle_alpha   90.00
_cell.angle_beta   90.00
_cell.angle_gamma   90.00
#
_symmetry.space_group_name_H-M   'P 1'
#
loop_
_entity.id
_entity.type
_entity.pdbx_description
1 polymer ?
#
loop_
_entity_poly.entity_id
_entity_poly.type
_entity_poly.pdbx_seq_one_letter_code
_entity_poly.pdbx_strand_id
1 'polypeptide(L)'
;MAAVAFHHGARVFQSGENPVLVSLGDTSVVGLLCTAPDAVALDWPLDTPVLITNPSQAATLGDAGTAKDALDSIFDQAYTRVVLVRIDEGDDAADLLANAVGNFATLTGVHAFLKAESLGLPRPKLLLAPGIGTATTADGIASIAVTTPGAGYNQGTVAVTINHSAGAGAEAEAVVTAGAITAIVVTKPGFGYNATGLTVTISGGTSGAATASVGTTIGPVVAEAQGVAEKLRAIFYADGPDGTDVQAVQARAKINSRRVFYSDPRVLKSVEGSNVPKPSSPIFVGLQAKRDRERGPHWAGSNMEIAGIVGTNRGVLYGDQANYLNEHKVNTIINKNGLRSWGVWTCSSESVWQFVSVVRTHDAVNEAIENAFLEFVDRPMTRANLDFMVWSGVQALRNFENDGMLLPGSIFRLSNANSPTTGAQGIVKFAMAYEVPAPMVDIRVDAYRNIEIAYEALFNSVTGEFIVAE
;
A
#
# COMPACT_ATOMS: atom_id res chain seq x y z
N MET A 1 11.91 33.34 36.34
CA MET A 1 12.95 34.39 36.37
C MET A 1 12.66 35.34 37.53
N ALA A 2 13.38 35.19 38.65
CA ALA A 2 13.19 35.99 39.85
C ALA A 2 14.24 37.11 39.91
N ALA A 3 13.84 38.34 39.61
CA ALA A 3 14.65 39.52 39.92
C ALA A 3 14.15 40.11 41.25
N VAL A 4 14.95 39.97 42.31
CA VAL A 4 14.67 40.43 43.70
C VAL A 4 14.93 41.94 43.86
N ALA A 5 14.65 42.74 42.84
CA ALA A 5 14.81 44.20 42.88
C ALA A 5 13.46 44.86 43.14
N PHE A 6 13.40 45.73 44.15
CA PHE A 6 12.20 46.48 44.52
C PHE A 6 11.58 47.18 43.30
N HIS A 7 10.29 46.94 43.06
CA HIS A 7 9.55 47.55 41.96
C HIS A 7 8.18 48.01 42.45
N HIS A 8 7.79 49.22 42.08
CA HIS A 8 6.45 49.76 42.29
C HIS A 8 5.81 50.01 40.92
N GLY A 9 4.81 49.19 40.56
CA GLY A 9 4.14 49.20 39.25
C GLY A 9 3.96 47.79 38.67
N ALA A 10 3.33 47.67 37.49
CA ALA A 10 3.21 46.40 36.77
C ALA A 10 4.41 46.17 35.83
N ARG A 11 4.97 44.94 35.83
CA ARG A 11 5.92 44.48 34.81
C ARG A 11 5.32 43.29 34.07
N VAL A 12 5.42 43.30 32.76
CA VAL A 12 5.14 42.13 31.93
C VAL A 12 6.46 41.45 31.65
N PHE A 13 6.55 40.18 32.00
CA PHE A 13 7.62 39.30 31.55
C PHE A 13 7.00 38.31 30.57
N GLN A 14 7.68 38.08 29.45
CA GLN A 14 7.28 37.00 28.56
C GLN A 14 7.60 35.67 29.28
N SER A 15 6.56 34.84 29.48
CA SER A 15 6.78 33.47 29.95
C SER A 15 7.59 32.71 28.90
N GLY A 16 8.54 31.90 29.35
CA GLY A 16 9.22 30.93 28.48
C GLY A 16 8.38 29.68 28.21
N GLU A 17 7.22 29.55 28.87
CA GLU A 17 6.28 28.45 28.66
C GLU A 17 5.38 28.79 27.46
N ASN A 18 5.70 28.18 26.32
CA ASN A 18 4.87 28.27 25.13
C ASN A 18 3.83 27.13 25.10
N PRO A 19 2.62 27.38 24.58
CA PRO A 19 1.67 26.30 24.34
C PRO A 19 2.23 25.36 23.26
N VAL A 20 2.17 24.05 23.53
CA VAL A 20 2.57 23.04 22.54
C VAL A 20 1.47 22.94 21.50
N LEU A 21 1.79 23.35 20.27
CA LEU A 21 0.90 23.22 19.13
C LEU A 21 1.09 21.85 18.50
N VAL A 22 0.05 21.03 18.57
CA VAL A 22 0.04 19.73 17.88
C VAL A 22 -0.56 19.95 16.50
N SER A 23 0.25 19.78 15.46
CA SER A 23 -0.19 19.80 14.07
C SER A 23 0.10 18.46 13.40
N LEU A 24 -0.73 18.10 12.43
CA LEU A 24 -0.45 16.97 11.57
C LEU A 24 0.79 17.23 10.70
N GLY A 25 1.64 16.20 10.58
CA GLY A 25 2.67 16.16 9.56
C GLY A 25 2.06 16.01 8.16
N ASP A 26 2.85 16.32 7.13
CA ASP A 26 2.42 16.16 5.74
C ASP A 26 2.24 14.66 5.40
N THR A 27 1.00 14.25 5.16
CA THR A 27 0.64 12.86 4.83
C THR A 27 0.65 12.56 3.34
N SER A 28 0.83 13.59 2.49
CA SER A 28 0.72 13.52 1.04
C SER A 28 2.06 13.27 0.33
N VAL A 29 3.16 13.21 1.07
CA VAL A 29 4.51 13.06 0.55
C VAL A 29 4.70 11.67 -0.07
N VAL A 30 5.08 11.65 -1.35
CA VAL A 30 5.25 10.43 -2.13
C VAL A 30 6.71 9.99 -2.14
N GLY A 31 6.98 8.70 -1.95
CA GLY A 31 8.29 8.08 -2.18
C GLY A 31 8.27 7.26 -3.45
N LEU A 32 8.98 7.69 -4.49
CA LEU A 32 9.04 7.03 -5.79
C LEU A 32 10.39 6.32 -5.96
N LEU A 33 10.36 4.99 -6.17
CA LEU A 33 11.52 4.21 -6.57
C LEU A 33 11.45 3.98 -8.09
N CYS A 34 12.45 4.43 -8.84
CA CYS A 34 12.42 4.36 -10.30
C CYS A 34 13.80 4.20 -10.94
N THR A 35 13.80 3.75 -12.21
CA THR A 35 14.94 3.77 -13.12
C THR A 35 14.91 5.05 -13.96
N ALA A 36 16.07 5.68 -14.14
CA ALA A 36 16.26 6.84 -15.02
C ALA A 36 17.73 6.87 -15.53
N PRO A 37 18.07 6.10 -16.57
CA PRO A 37 19.45 5.98 -17.04
C PRO A 37 19.99 7.29 -17.67
N ASP A 38 19.11 8.10 -18.27
CA ASP A 38 19.49 9.37 -18.91
C ASP A 38 19.79 10.50 -17.91
N ALA A 39 19.43 10.32 -16.64
CA ALA A 39 19.57 11.36 -15.63
C ALA A 39 21.06 11.60 -15.30
N VAL A 40 21.46 12.87 -15.24
CA VAL A 40 22.83 13.26 -14.89
C VAL A 40 23.12 12.86 -13.44
N ALA A 41 24.10 11.97 -13.24
CA ALA A 41 24.40 11.38 -11.92
C ALA A 41 24.79 12.40 -10.83
N LEU A 42 25.27 13.59 -11.23
CA LEU A 42 25.60 14.66 -10.30
C LEU A 42 24.34 15.27 -9.66
N ASP A 43 23.30 15.49 -10.46
CA ASP A 43 22.03 16.06 -10.00
C ASP A 43 21.12 14.97 -9.39
N TRP A 44 21.27 13.74 -9.87
CA TRP A 44 20.46 12.58 -9.49
C TRP A 44 21.37 11.40 -9.07
N PRO A 45 21.97 11.46 -7.88
CA PRO A 45 22.79 10.37 -7.36
C PRO A 45 21.97 9.07 -7.22
N LEU A 46 22.60 7.94 -7.54
CA LEU A 46 22.01 6.61 -7.31
C LEU A 46 21.80 6.37 -5.81
N ASP A 47 20.73 5.65 -5.46
CA ASP A 47 20.39 5.23 -4.10
C ASP A 47 20.33 6.35 -3.05
N THR A 48 20.11 7.58 -3.52
CA THR A 48 20.08 8.78 -2.68
C THR A 48 18.75 9.49 -2.91
N PRO A 49 17.95 9.72 -1.85
CA PRO A 49 16.69 10.43 -1.97
C PRO A 49 16.88 11.88 -2.42
N VAL A 50 16.16 12.28 -3.47
CA VAL A 50 16.12 13.66 -3.97
C VAL A 50 14.68 14.16 -3.94
N LEU A 51 14.47 15.37 -3.42
CA LEU A 51 13.15 15.98 -3.34
C LEU A 51 12.79 16.73 -4.63
N ILE A 52 11.66 16.36 -5.20
CA ILE A 52 11.00 17.03 -6.31
C ILE A 52 9.82 17.82 -5.76
N THR A 53 9.84 19.13 -6.00
CA THR A 53 8.78 20.06 -5.62
C THR A 53 7.98 20.57 -6.81
N ASN A 54 8.63 20.65 -7.98
CA ASN A 54 8.05 21.22 -9.19
C ASN A 54 8.22 20.25 -10.38
N PRO A 55 7.24 20.15 -11.29
CA PRO A 55 7.35 19.34 -12.50
C PRO A 55 8.56 19.70 -13.38
N SER A 56 8.98 20.96 -13.40
CA SER A 56 10.15 21.40 -14.16
C SER A 56 11.46 20.76 -13.69
N GLN A 57 11.55 20.36 -12.42
CA GLN A 57 12.72 19.63 -11.91
C GLN A 57 12.75 18.20 -12.46
N ALA A 58 11.59 17.58 -12.73
CA ALA A 58 11.51 16.26 -13.31
C ALA A 58 11.98 16.22 -14.78
N ALA A 59 12.01 17.36 -15.48
CA ALA A 59 12.44 17.42 -16.87
C ALA A 59 13.93 17.07 -17.07
N THR A 60 14.76 17.16 -16.03
CA THR A 60 16.20 16.82 -16.11
C THR A 60 16.48 15.33 -15.92
N LEU A 61 15.45 14.51 -15.65
CA LEU A 61 15.57 13.05 -15.49
C LEU A 61 15.77 12.31 -16.82
N GLY A 62 15.47 12.97 -17.94
CA GLY A 62 15.49 12.36 -19.27
C GLY A 62 14.21 11.57 -19.60
N ASP A 63 14.22 10.92 -20.76
CA ASP A 63 13.04 10.25 -21.32
C ASP A 63 13.08 8.72 -21.15
N ALA A 64 14.27 8.13 -20.97
CA ALA A 64 14.42 6.71 -20.71
C ALA A 64 14.09 6.33 -19.25
N GLY A 65 13.61 5.09 -19.07
CA GLY A 65 13.29 4.50 -17.78
C GLY A 65 11.83 4.65 -17.36
N THR A 66 11.57 4.52 -16.05
CA THR A 66 10.22 4.51 -15.47
C THR A 66 9.85 5.81 -14.75
N ALA A 67 10.83 6.69 -14.49
CA ALA A 67 10.65 7.90 -13.70
C ALA A 67 9.67 8.91 -14.32
N LYS A 68 9.84 9.23 -15.61
CA LYS A 68 9.04 10.24 -16.30
C LYS A 68 7.56 9.88 -16.31
N ASP A 69 7.23 8.65 -16.74
CA ASP A 69 5.85 8.18 -16.81
C ASP A 69 5.16 8.13 -15.43
N ALA A 70 5.90 7.71 -14.39
CA ALA A 70 5.37 7.65 -13.04
C ALA A 70 5.10 9.05 -12.47
N LEU A 71 6.04 9.99 -12.65
CA LEU A 71 5.88 11.37 -12.20
C LEU A 71 4.75 12.08 -12.93
N ASP A 72 4.65 11.91 -14.25
CA ASP A 72 3.57 12.49 -15.05
C ASP A 72 2.21 11.96 -14.58
N SER A 73 2.09 10.65 -14.34
CA SER A 73 0.87 10.03 -13.82
C SER A 73 0.48 10.51 -12.42
N ILE A 74 1.45 10.84 -11.56
CA ILE A 74 1.20 11.42 -10.22
C ILE A 74 0.71 12.87 -10.37
N PHE A 75 1.42 13.67 -11.19
CA PHE A 75 1.12 15.09 -11.38
C PHE A 75 -0.17 15.34 -12.15
N ASP A 76 -0.59 14.40 -13.01
CA ASP A 76 -1.92 14.40 -13.64
C ASP A 76 -3.06 14.41 -12.60
N GLN A 77 -2.85 13.80 -11.42
CA GLN A 77 -3.85 13.81 -10.35
C GLN A 77 -3.68 15.00 -9.42
N ALA A 78 -2.46 15.21 -8.88
CA ALA A 78 -2.17 16.29 -7.95
C ALA A 78 -0.69 16.67 -7.92
N TYR A 79 -0.44 17.98 -7.78
CA TYR A 79 0.87 18.51 -7.42
C TYR A 79 1.19 18.22 -5.96
N THR A 80 2.05 17.22 -5.74
CA THR A 80 2.55 16.82 -4.43
C THR A 80 4.09 16.80 -4.40
N ARG A 81 4.65 16.73 -3.19
CA ARG A 81 6.09 16.59 -2.95
C ARG A 81 6.48 15.14 -3.17
N VAL A 82 7.45 14.89 -4.05
CA VAL A 82 7.92 13.54 -4.37
C VAL A 82 9.37 13.40 -3.94
N VAL A 83 9.66 12.42 -3.10
CA VAL A 83 11.01 11.97 -2.76
C VAL A 83 11.35 10.83 -3.73
N LEU A 84 12.19 11.13 -4.71
CA LEU A 84 12.61 10.19 -5.75
C LEU A 84 13.90 9.49 -5.32
N VAL A 85 13.93 8.17 -5.43
CA VAL A 85 15.13 7.34 -5.30
C VAL A 85 15.39 6.69 -6.66
N ARG A 86 16.55 7.01 -7.23
CA ARG A 86 16.99 6.43 -8.50
C ARG A 86 17.79 5.15 -8.26
N ILE A 87 17.42 4.07 -8.93
CA ILE A 87 18.18 2.82 -8.95
C ILE A 87 18.81 2.60 -10.32
N ASP A 88 19.87 1.79 -10.33
CA ASP A 88 20.49 1.33 -11.56
C ASP A 88 19.66 0.22 -12.21
N GLU A 89 19.47 0.31 -13.52
CA GLU A 89 18.65 -0.64 -14.28
C GLU A 89 19.35 -2.00 -14.43
N GLY A 90 20.69 -2.01 -14.41
CA GLY A 90 21.49 -3.22 -14.62
C GLY A 90 21.40 -3.74 -16.05
N ASP A 91 22.01 -4.92 -16.28
CA ASP A 91 22.06 -5.53 -17.60
C ASP A 91 20.84 -6.42 -17.89
N ASP A 92 20.17 -6.92 -16.84
CA ASP A 92 18.98 -7.74 -16.94
C ASP A 92 17.90 -7.46 -15.87
N ALA A 93 16.75 -8.13 -16.00
CA ALA A 93 15.64 -7.95 -15.08
C ALA A 93 15.92 -8.48 -13.65
N ALA A 94 16.89 -9.37 -13.47
CA ALA A 94 17.27 -9.88 -12.16
C ALA A 94 18.15 -8.86 -11.42
N ASP A 95 19.07 -8.22 -12.14
CA ASP A 95 19.89 -7.11 -11.63
C ASP A 95 19.02 -5.92 -11.24
N LEU A 96 18.05 -5.55 -12.08
CA LEU A 96 17.06 -4.52 -11.76
C LEU A 96 16.33 -4.81 -10.43
N LEU A 97 15.88 -6.06 -10.26
CA LEU A 97 15.19 -6.48 -9.04
C LEU A 97 16.11 -6.48 -7.81
N ALA A 98 17.36 -6.93 -7.96
CA ALA A 98 18.34 -6.93 -6.89
C ALA A 98 18.68 -5.50 -6.45
N ASN A 99 18.87 -4.58 -7.39
CA ASN A 99 19.12 -3.17 -7.12
C ASN A 99 17.90 -2.47 -6.50
N ALA A 100 16.69 -2.82 -6.95
CA ALA A 100 15.45 -2.29 -6.39
C ALA A 100 15.24 -2.72 -4.94
N VAL A 101 15.50 -4.00 -4.61
CA VAL A 101 15.50 -4.50 -3.23
C VAL A 101 16.56 -3.76 -2.41
N GLY A 102 17.78 -3.70 -2.96
CA GLY A 102 18.92 -3.05 -2.33
C GLY A 102 19.44 -3.81 -1.10
N ASN A 103 20.16 -3.10 -0.24
CA ASN A 103 20.81 -3.67 0.94
C ASN A 103 20.51 -2.81 2.17
N PHE A 104 20.10 -3.47 3.26
CA PHE A 104 19.77 -2.82 4.52
C PHE A 104 20.94 -2.06 5.16
N ALA A 105 22.17 -2.56 5.06
CA ALA A 105 23.35 -1.97 5.71
C ALA A 105 23.80 -0.66 5.03
N THR A 106 23.71 -0.61 3.70
CA THR A 106 24.07 0.57 2.90
C THR A 106 22.87 1.47 2.61
N LEU A 107 21.65 1.03 2.95
CA LEU A 107 20.38 1.68 2.70
C LEU A 107 20.21 2.05 1.21
N THR A 108 20.33 1.06 0.33
CA THR A 108 20.11 1.19 -1.13
C THR A 108 18.73 0.65 -1.52
N GLY A 109 18.28 0.92 -2.74
CA GLY A 109 16.96 0.47 -3.24
C GLY A 109 15.80 1.01 -2.39
N VAL A 110 14.84 0.14 -2.06
CA VAL A 110 13.69 0.52 -1.18
C VAL A 110 14.15 1.03 0.19
N HIS A 111 15.27 0.53 0.73
CA HIS A 111 15.77 0.99 2.02
C HIS A 111 16.29 2.45 1.98
N ALA A 112 16.58 3.00 0.80
CA ALA A 112 17.03 4.38 0.68
C ALA A 112 15.98 5.39 1.16
N PHE A 113 14.69 5.06 1.16
CA PHE A 113 13.65 5.94 1.72
C PHE A 113 13.88 6.28 3.19
N LEU A 114 14.56 5.41 3.96
CA LEU A 114 14.92 5.66 5.34
C LEU A 114 15.92 6.81 5.51
N LYS A 115 16.71 7.12 4.47
CA LYS A 115 17.67 8.24 4.48
C LYS A 115 17.01 9.61 4.34
N ALA A 116 15.73 9.68 3.94
CA ALA A 116 15.07 10.96 3.66
C ALA A 116 15.16 11.91 4.87
N GLU A 117 14.87 11.40 6.08
CA GLU A 117 14.86 12.23 7.28
C GLU A 117 16.26 12.73 7.68
N SER A 118 17.29 11.88 7.59
CA SER A 118 18.66 12.28 7.95
C SER A 118 19.22 13.34 7.00
N LEU A 119 18.71 13.40 5.77
CA LEU A 119 19.04 14.43 4.78
C LEU A 119 18.18 15.70 4.94
N GLY A 120 17.30 15.77 5.94
CA GLY A 120 16.39 16.90 6.16
C GLY A 120 15.24 16.97 5.15
N LEU A 121 14.97 15.88 4.44
CA LEU A 121 13.84 15.77 3.52
C LEU A 121 12.57 15.34 4.28
N PRO A 122 11.37 15.70 3.77
CA PRO A 122 10.13 15.24 4.37
C PRO A 122 10.01 13.71 4.30
N ARG A 123 9.50 13.10 5.38
CA ARG A 123 9.28 11.64 5.45
C ARG A 123 8.20 11.22 4.42
N PRO A 124 8.50 10.30 3.49
CA PRO A 124 7.50 9.83 2.53
C PRO A 124 6.48 8.91 3.21
N LYS A 125 5.19 9.12 2.92
CA LYS A 125 4.06 8.36 3.49
C LYS A 125 3.34 7.48 2.47
N LEU A 126 3.52 7.76 1.19
CA LEU A 126 2.97 7.01 0.07
C LEU A 126 4.13 6.46 -0.77
N LEU A 127 4.52 5.21 -0.56
CA LEU A 127 5.66 4.59 -1.25
C LEU A 127 5.18 3.81 -2.48
N LEU A 128 5.94 3.84 -3.57
CA LEU A 128 5.67 3.01 -4.74
C LEU A 128 6.97 2.62 -5.48
N ALA A 129 6.90 1.49 -6.19
CA ALA A 129 7.93 1.04 -7.13
C ALA A 129 7.25 0.57 -8.43
N PRO A 130 6.82 1.51 -9.30
CA PRO A 130 5.93 1.22 -10.42
C PRO A 130 6.57 0.21 -11.39
N GLY A 131 5.85 -0.90 -11.64
CA GLY A 131 6.26 -1.94 -12.59
C GLY A 131 7.40 -2.85 -12.14
N ILE A 132 8.25 -2.39 -11.21
CA ILE A 132 9.35 -3.17 -10.63
C ILE A 132 8.83 -4.09 -9.51
N GLY A 133 7.83 -3.64 -8.74
CA GLY A 133 7.22 -4.42 -7.67
C GLY A 133 6.43 -5.67 -8.11
N THR A 134 6.07 -5.77 -9.40
CA THR A 134 5.26 -6.88 -9.94
C THR A 134 6.05 -8.09 -10.42
N ALA A 135 7.36 -7.96 -10.63
CA ALA A 135 8.14 -9.04 -11.20
C ALA A 135 8.36 -10.15 -10.16
N THR A 136 7.67 -11.27 -10.36
CA THR A 136 7.88 -12.50 -9.59
C THR A 136 9.19 -13.14 -10.06
N THR A 137 10.04 -13.53 -9.11
CA THR A 137 11.25 -14.31 -9.41
C THR A 137 10.89 -15.74 -9.82
N ALA A 138 11.72 -16.35 -10.66
CA ALA A 138 11.61 -17.74 -11.07
C ALA A 138 11.70 -18.68 -9.85
N ASP A 139 10.70 -19.53 -9.65
CA ASP A 139 10.55 -20.42 -8.50
C ASP A 139 10.87 -21.88 -8.87
N GLY A 140 10.79 -22.79 -7.90
CA GLY A 140 10.76 -24.23 -8.13
C GLY A 140 9.44 -24.69 -8.77
N ILE A 141 9.42 -25.93 -9.23
CA ILE A 141 8.23 -26.58 -9.79
C ILE A 141 7.28 -26.93 -8.65
N ALA A 142 6.07 -26.36 -8.67
CA ALA A 142 5.05 -26.60 -7.65
C ALA A 142 4.27 -27.89 -7.91
N SER A 143 3.99 -28.20 -9.18
CA SER A 143 3.25 -29.42 -9.54
C SER A 143 3.50 -29.80 -11.00
N ILE A 144 3.25 -31.07 -11.32
CA ILE A 144 3.31 -31.60 -12.67
C ILE A 144 2.01 -32.33 -12.96
N ALA A 145 1.20 -31.76 -13.85
CA ALA A 145 -0.06 -32.37 -14.27
C ALA A 145 0.16 -33.24 -15.51
N VAL A 146 -0.37 -34.46 -15.50
CA VAL A 146 -0.33 -35.36 -16.65
C VAL A 146 -1.43 -34.94 -17.63
N THR A 147 -1.05 -34.51 -18.83
CA THR A 147 -1.98 -34.09 -19.89
C THR A 147 -2.43 -35.28 -20.73
N THR A 148 -1.54 -36.24 -20.97
CA THR A 148 -1.83 -37.50 -21.64
C THR A 148 -1.14 -38.64 -20.89
N PRO A 149 -1.88 -39.62 -20.33
CA PRO A 149 -1.30 -40.72 -19.54
C PRO A 149 -0.31 -41.62 -20.31
N GLY A 150 -0.43 -41.63 -21.65
CA GLY A 150 0.33 -42.50 -22.55
C GLY A 150 0.19 -44.00 -22.23
N ALA A 151 0.99 -44.84 -22.87
CA ALA A 151 0.96 -46.30 -22.67
C ALA A 151 2.36 -46.93 -22.74
N GLY A 152 2.54 -48.07 -22.06
CA GLY A 152 3.77 -48.86 -22.09
C GLY A 152 4.82 -48.46 -21.05
N TYR A 153 4.43 -47.73 -20.01
CA TYR A 153 5.33 -47.26 -18.95
C TYR A 153 5.53 -48.34 -17.86
N ASN A 154 6.75 -48.45 -17.33
CA ASN A 154 7.09 -49.32 -16.20
C ASN A 154 7.68 -48.49 -15.05
N GLN A 155 7.19 -48.70 -13.82
CA GLN A 155 7.50 -47.88 -12.63
C GLN A 155 9.01 -47.73 -12.33
N GLY A 156 9.86 -48.67 -12.77
CA GLY A 156 11.32 -48.61 -12.60
C GLY A 156 12.12 -48.08 -13.80
N THR A 157 11.46 -47.74 -14.92
CA THR A 157 12.11 -47.32 -16.18
C THR A 157 11.59 -45.97 -16.68
N VAL A 158 10.53 -45.44 -16.07
CA VAL A 158 10.06 -44.09 -16.37
C VAL A 158 10.99 -43.07 -15.73
N ALA A 159 11.59 -42.21 -16.55
CA ALA A 159 12.25 -41.00 -16.06
C ALA A 159 11.46 -39.78 -16.50
N VAL A 160 11.18 -38.89 -15.55
CA VAL A 160 10.57 -37.58 -15.78
C VAL A 160 11.67 -36.56 -15.71
N THR A 161 12.00 -35.95 -16.84
CA THR A 161 12.98 -34.87 -16.93
C THR A 161 12.24 -33.56 -17.13
N ILE A 162 12.46 -32.59 -16.24
CA ILE A 162 12.01 -31.24 -16.49
C ILE A 162 13.11 -30.47 -17.21
N ASN A 163 12.80 -29.98 -18.40
CA ASN A 163 13.70 -29.21 -19.24
C ASN A 163 13.31 -27.74 -19.19
N HIS A 164 14.28 -26.90 -18.81
CA HIS A 164 14.18 -25.46 -18.81
C HIS A 164 15.58 -24.85 -18.97
N SER A 165 15.71 -23.73 -19.69
CA SER A 165 17.02 -23.10 -19.97
C SER A 165 17.65 -22.41 -18.77
N ALA A 166 16.86 -22.05 -17.75
CA ALA A 166 17.33 -21.31 -16.57
C ALA A 166 17.17 -22.04 -15.23
N GLY A 167 16.43 -23.16 -15.20
CA GLY A 167 16.10 -23.87 -13.94
C GLY A 167 17.07 -24.99 -13.64
N ALA A 168 17.35 -25.22 -12.35
CA ALA A 168 18.25 -26.29 -11.90
C ALA A 168 17.66 -27.10 -10.74
N GLY A 169 17.99 -28.40 -10.70
CA GLY A 169 17.80 -29.25 -9.52
C GLY A 169 16.37 -29.70 -9.22
N ALA A 170 15.47 -29.74 -10.22
CA ALA A 170 14.14 -30.32 -10.02
C ALA A 170 14.16 -31.82 -10.33
N GLU A 171 13.57 -32.60 -9.44
CA GLU A 171 13.41 -34.06 -9.55
C GLU A 171 11.94 -34.40 -9.38
N ALA A 172 11.42 -35.28 -10.24
CA ALA A 172 10.04 -35.75 -10.17
C ALA A 172 9.96 -37.25 -10.52
N GLU A 173 9.05 -37.95 -9.86
CA GLU A 173 8.80 -39.38 -10.06
C GLU A 173 7.38 -39.59 -10.60
N ALA A 174 7.27 -40.38 -11.66
CA ALA A 174 5.98 -40.78 -12.22
C ALA A 174 5.43 -41.97 -11.43
N VAL A 175 4.15 -41.92 -11.07
CA VAL A 175 3.37 -43.06 -10.56
C VAL A 175 2.68 -43.73 -11.74
N VAL A 176 2.95 -45.01 -11.95
CA VAL A 176 2.45 -45.79 -13.07
C VAL A 176 1.53 -46.90 -12.55
N THR A 177 0.34 -47.00 -13.11
CA THR A 177 -0.61 -48.10 -12.82
C THR A 177 -1.09 -48.70 -14.13
N ALA A 178 -1.00 -50.03 -14.26
CA ALA A 178 -1.42 -50.76 -15.47
C ALA A 178 -0.82 -50.24 -16.80
N GLY A 179 0.43 -49.72 -16.77
CA GLY A 179 1.13 -49.26 -17.96
C GLY A 179 0.86 -47.82 -18.40
N ALA A 180 0.04 -47.08 -17.65
CA ALA A 180 -0.27 -45.65 -17.86
C ALA A 180 0.16 -44.81 -16.65
N ILE A 181 0.52 -43.55 -16.89
CA ILE A 181 0.95 -42.61 -15.85
C ILE A 181 -0.28 -42.02 -15.18
N THR A 182 -0.45 -42.27 -13.88
CA THR A 182 -1.60 -41.81 -13.09
C THR A 182 -1.32 -40.51 -12.34
N ALA A 183 -0.08 -40.27 -11.94
CA ALA A 183 0.35 -39.01 -11.32
C ALA A 183 1.86 -38.79 -11.52
N ILE A 184 2.31 -37.55 -11.42
CA ILE A 184 3.75 -37.22 -11.33
C ILE A 184 3.94 -36.43 -10.04
N VAL A 185 4.77 -36.95 -9.14
CA VAL A 185 5.07 -36.36 -7.85
C VAL A 185 6.43 -35.68 -7.92
N VAL A 186 6.49 -34.41 -7.57
CA VAL A 186 7.74 -33.65 -7.49
C VAL A 186 8.44 -34.03 -6.17
N THR A 187 9.62 -34.64 -6.25
CA THR A 187 10.42 -35.05 -5.08
C THR A 187 11.37 -33.94 -4.64
N LYS A 188 11.88 -33.15 -5.59
CA LYS A 188 12.58 -31.89 -5.33
C LYS A 188 12.09 -30.81 -6.29
N PRO A 189 11.59 -29.66 -5.80
CA PRO A 189 11.04 -28.62 -6.67
C PRO A 189 12.11 -27.86 -7.47
N GLY A 190 13.39 -27.91 -7.07
CA GLY A 190 14.46 -27.12 -7.69
C GLY A 190 14.25 -25.61 -7.54
N PHE A 191 14.99 -24.80 -8.30
CA PHE A 191 14.87 -23.33 -8.31
C PHE A 191 15.14 -22.76 -9.71
N GLY A 192 14.68 -21.54 -9.99
CA GLY A 192 14.99 -20.83 -11.23
C GLY A 192 14.17 -21.24 -12.45
N TYR A 193 13.06 -21.98 -12.26
CA TYR A 193 12.14 -22.29 -13.36
C TYR A 193 11.24 -21.09 -13.63
N ASN A 194 11.10 -20.71 -14.89
CA ASN A 194 10.12 -19.71 -15.30
C ASN A 194 8.98 -20.43 -16.05
N ALA A 195 7.81 -19.80 -16.15
CA ALA A 195 6.64 -20.43 -16.77
C ALA A 195 6.77 -20.56 -18.32
N THR A 196 7.76 -19.91 -18.94
CA THR A 196 7.89 -19.78 -20.39
C THR A 196 8.98 -20.71 -20.91
N GLY A 197 8.59 -21.77 -21.66
CA GLY A 197 9.56 -22.75 -22.19
C GLY A 197 9.84 -23.93 -21.24
N LEU A 198 9.09 -24.04 -20.15
CA LEU A 198 9.09 -25.20 -19.27
C LEU A 198 8.48 -26.40 -19.99
N THR A 199 9.26 -27.46 -20.20
CA THR A 199 8.77 -28.69 -20.83
C THR A 199 9.09 -29.89 -19.95
N VAL A 200 8.12 -30.79 -19.80
CA VAL A 200 8.32 -32.05 -19.07
C VAL A 200 8.41 -33.18 -20.09
N THR A 201 9.58 -33.80 -20.17
CA THR A 201 9.80 -34.95 -21.03
C THR A 201 9.72 -36.22 -20.20
N ILE A 202 8.92 -37.17 -20.66
CA ILE A 202 8.77 -38.47 -20.01
C ILE A 202 9.36 -39.53 -20.91
N SER A 203 10.44 -40.18 -20.47
CA SER A 203 11.10 -41.27 -21.20
C SER A 203 10.69 -42.64 -20.64
N GLY A 204 10.61 -43.67 -21.50
CA GLY A 204 10.32 -45.06 -21.09
C GLY A 204 8.95 -45.62 -21.54
N GLY A 205 8.22 -44.93 -22.42
CA GLY A 205 6.92 -45.37 -22.98
C GLY A 205 6.53 -44.52 -24.19
N THR A 206 5.28 -44.63 -24.67
CA THR A 206 4.79 -43.91 -25.87
C THR A 206 3.71 -42.88 -25.52
N SER A 207 3.81 -41.68 -26.11
CA SER A 207 2.78 -40.62 -26.10
C SER A 207 2.34 -40.06 -24.72
N GLY A 208 3.16 -40.18 -23.68
CA GLY A 208 2.93 -39.49 -22.41
C GLY A 208 3.28 -38.01 -22.50
N ALA A 209 2.39 -37.13 -22.02
CA ALA A 209 2.59 -35.69 -21.97
C ALA A 209 2.23 -35.15 -20.59
N ALA A 210 3.02 -34.20 -20.09
CA ALA A 210 2.77 -33.53 -18.82
C ALA A 210 3.15 -32.06 -18.89
N THR A 211 2.46 -31.25 -18.10
CA THR A 211 2.70 -29.81 -17.96
C THR A 211 3.10 -29.52 -16.52
N ALA A 212 4.31 -29.01 -16.33
CA ALA A 212 4.76 -28.51 -15.04
C ALA A 212 4.21 -27.10 -14.80
N SER A 213 3.90 -26.79 -13.54
CA SER A 213 3.53 -25.46 -13.08
C SER A 213 4.57 -24.97 -12.09
N VAL A 214 5.07 -23.76 -12.31
CA VAL A 214 6.02 -23.11 -11.41
C VAL A 214 5.26 -22.58 -10.19
N GLY A 215 5.88 -22.67 -9.01
CA GLY A 215 5.40 -21.98 -7.81
C GLY A 215 5.33 -20.48 -8.06
N THR A 216 4.43 -19.80 -7.35
CA THR A 216 4.28 -18.36 -7.54
C THR A 216 4.74 -17.68 -6.26
N THR A 217 5.80 -16.87 -6.35
CA THR A 217 6.39 -16.14 -5.21
C THR A 217 5.74 -14.76 -5.04
N ILE A 218 6.06 -14.09 -3.93
CA ILE A 218 5.86 -12.64 -3.79
C ILE A 218 6.97 -11.91 -4.54
N GLY A 219 6.68 -10.73 -5.11
CA GLY A 219 7.72 -9.87 -5.66
C GLY A 219 8.72 -9.48 -4.55
N PRO A 220 10.03 -9.63 -4.75
CA PRO A 220 11.02 -9.43 -3.68
C PRO A 220 11.03 -7.98 -3.16
N VAL A 221 10.75 -7.01 -4.05
CA VAL A 221 10.60 -5.60 -3.68
C VAL A 221 9.42 -5.39 -2.73
N VAL A 222 8.29 -6.05 -2.96
CA VAL A 222 7.10 -5.95 -2.08
C VAL A 222 7.38 -6.59 -0.72
N ALA A 223 8.14 -7.68 -0.68
CA ALA A 223 8.51 -8.33 0.57
C ALA A 223 9.36 -7.40 1.46
N GLU A 224 10.40 -6.78 0.89
CA GLU A 224 11.27 -5.88 1.65
C GLU A 224 10.60 -4.52 1.96
N ALA A 225 9.77 -4.03 1.05
CA ALA A 225 9.02 -2.80 1.26
C ALA A 225 8.09 -2.85 2.47
N GLN A 226 7.61 -4.02 2.89
CA GLN A 226 6.80 -4.15 4.12
C GLN A 226 7.57 -3.72 5.35
N GLY A 227 8.83 -4.15 5.49
CA GLY A 227 9.69 -3.79 6.63
C GLY A 227 10.05 -2.30 6.63
N VAL A 228 10.28 -1.72 5.45
CA VAL A 228 10.56 -0.28 5.30
C VAL A 228 9.31 0.56 5.58
N ALA A 229 8.16 0.16 5.06
CA ALA A 229 6.89 0.85 5.26
C ALA A 229 6.45 0.85 6.73
N GLU A 230 6.70 -0.23 7.49
CA GLU A 230 6.42 -0.24 8.93
C GLU A 230 7.32 0.75 9.69
N LYS A 231 8.61 0.84 9.35
CA LYS A 231 9.55 1.78 9.97
C LYS A 231 9.20 3.23 9.69
N LEU A 232 8.78 3.55 8.46
CA LEU A 232 8.38 4.90 8.06
C LEU A 232 6.94 5.26 8.43
N ARG A 233 6.16 4.28 8.93
CA ARG A 233 4.70 4.37 9.07
C ARG A 233 4.06 4.90 7.78
N ALA A 234 4.40 4.25 6.68
CA ALA A 234 3.98 4.57 5.32
C ALA A 234 3.16 3.42 4.72
N ILE A 235 2.51 3.67 3.59
CA ILE A 235 1.84 2.63 2.80
C ILE A 235 2.56 2.46 1.46
N PHE A 236 2.88 1.21 1.15
CA PHE A 236 3.46 0.80 -0.12
C PHE A 236 2.36 0.40 -1.11
N TYR A 237 2.33 1.05 -2.27
CA TYR A 237 1.41 0.80 -3.37
C TYR A 237 2.05 -0.19 -4.33
N ALA A 238 1.59 -1.43 -4.28
CA ALA A 238 2.01 -2.53 -5.12
C ALA A 238 1.06 -2.71 -6.30
N ASP A 239 1.63 -2.93 -7.47
CA ASP A 239 0.88 -3.23 -8.69
C ASP A 239 0.54 -4.73 -8.80
N GLY A 240 -0.52 -5.05 -9.54
CA GLY A 240 -0.92 -6.41 -9.88
C GLY A 240 -0.36 -6.92 -11.22
N PRO A 241 -0.41 -8.25 -11.43
CA PRO A 241 -0.07 -8.85 -12.71
C PRO A 241 -1.15 -8.50 -13.74
N ASP A 242 -0.75 -8.02 -14.90
CA ASP A 242 -1.62 -7.61 -16.03
C ASP A 242 -2.30 -8.80 -16.76
N GLY A 243 -2.55 -9.89 -16.04
CA GLY A 243 -3.13 -11.13 -16.51
C GLY A 243 -4.62 -11.24 -16.19
N THR A 244 -5.05 -12.35 -15.60
CA THR A 244 -6.46 -12.61 -15.25
C THR A 244 -6.83 -12.16 -13.84
N ASP A 245 -8.13 -11.98 -13.57
CA ASP A 245 -8.65 -11.67 -12.22
C ASP A 245 -8.17 -12.71 -11.19
N VAL A 246 -8.14 -14.00 -11.57
CA VAL A 246 -7.68 -15.10 -10.72
C VAL A 246 -6.19 -14.97 -10.40
N GLN A 247 -5.37 -14.58 -11.37
CA GLN A 247 -3.94 -14.36 -11.15
C GLN A 247 -3.68 -13.19 -10.20
N ALA A 248 -4.46 -12.12 -10.30
CA ALA A 248 -4.38 -10.98 -9.38
C ALA A 248 -4.74 -11.40 -7.94
N VAL A 249 -5.82 -12.17 -7.76
CA VAL A 249 -6.21 -12.71 -6.44
C VAL A 249 -5.14 -13.63 -5.86
N GLN A 250 -4.58 -14.53 -6.67
CA GLN A 250 -3.50 -15.43 -6.24
C GLN A 250 -2.23 -14.68 -5.85
N ALA A 251 -1.86 -13.64 -6.60
CA ALA A 251 -0.71 -12.79 -6.28
C ALA A 251 -0.93 -12.00 -4.98
N ARG A 252 -2.12 -11.42 -4.80
CA ARG A 252 -2.50 -10.75 -3.55
C ARG A 252 -2.48 -11.68 -2.35
N ALA A 253 -2.93 -12.94 -2.50
CA ALA A 253 -3.10 -13.87 -1.38
C ALA A 253 -1.79 -14.14 -0.60
N LYS A 254 -0.64 -13.91 -1.24
CA LYS A 254 0.69 -14.08 -0.64
C LYS A 254 1.16 -12.90 0.20
N ILE A 255 0.47 -11.77 0.10
CA ILE A 255 0.81 -10.55 0.81
C ILE A 255 -0.09 -10.48 2.04
N ASN A 256 0.53 -10.49 3.22
CA ASN A 256 -0.17 -10.24 4.48
C ASN A 256 0.47 -9.06 5.22
N SER A 257 0.04 -7.85 4.88
CA SER A 257 0.52 -6.64 5.54
C SER A 257 -0.51 -5.52 5.47
N ARG A 258 -0.73 -4.85 6.60
CA ARG A 258 -1.53 -3.61 6.68
C ARG A 258 -0.88 -2.43 5.95
N ARG A 259 0.41 -2.54 5.64
CA ARG A 259 1.21 -1.48 4.99
C ARG A 259 1.24 -1.58 3.48
N VAL A 260 0.57 -2.57 2.89
CA VAL A 260 0.53 -2.75 1.43
C VAL A 260 -0.86 -2.46 0.91
N PHE A 261 -0.94 -1.59 -0.08
CA PHE A 261 -2.09 -1.37 -0.93
C PHE A 261 -1.83 -2.06 -2.26
N TYR A 262 -2.69 -2.99 -2.65
CA TYR A 262 -2.51 -3.75 -3.89
C TYR A 262 -3.52 -3.30 -4.94
N SER A 263 -3.04 -2.88 -6.11
CA SER A 263 -3.86 -2.32 -7.19
C SER A 263 -3.73 -3.10 -8.50
N ASP A 264 -4.87 -3.41 -9.11
CA ASP A 264 -5.00 -4.12 -10.38
C ASP A 264 -6.30 -3.68 -11.04
N PRO A 265 -6.38 -3.36 -12.35
CA PRO A 265 -5.46 -3.68 -13.46
C PRO A 265 -4.45 -2.58 -13.78
N ARG A 266 -3.58 -2.83 -14.79
CA ARG A 266 -2.76 -1.79 -15.43
C ARG A 266 -3.62 -0.79 -16.20
N VAL A 267 -3.10 0.42 -16.34
CA VAL A 267 -3.75 1.53 -17.05
C VAL A 267 -3.17 1.72 -18.43
N LEU A 268 -3.96 2.24 -19.36
CA LEU A 268 -3.53 2.59 -20.70
C LEU A 268 -3.27 4.09 -20.76
N LYS A 269 -2.04 4.47 -21.10
CA LYS A 269 -1.65 5.86 -21.36
C LYS A 269 -1.28 6.02 -22.83
N SER A 270 -1.68 7.14 -23.43
CA SER A 270 -1.32 7.45 -24.82
C SER A 270 0.10 8.00 -24.85
N VAL A 271 1.02 7.26 -25.46
CA VAL A 271 2.40 7.68 -25.71
C VAL A 271 2.59 7.70 -27.22
N GLU A 272 2.91 8.86 -27.78
CA GLU A 272 3.11 9.06 -29.23
C GLU A 272 1.93 8.58 -30.11
N GLY A 273 0.70 8.65 -29.58
CA GLY A 273 -0.50 8.23 -30.29
C GLY A 273 -0.82 6.74 -30.21
N SER A 274 0.00 5.94 -29.50
CA SER A 274 -0.27 4.53 -29.19
C SER A 274 -0.64 4.35 -27.72
N ASN A 275 -1.57 3.43 -27.43
CA ASN A 275 -1.97 3.11 -26.06
C ASN A 275 -1.03 2.06 -25.48
N VAL A 276 -0.24 2.45 -24.48
CA VAL A 276 0.74 1.57 -23.83
C VAL A 276 0.26 1.22 -22.41
N PRO A 277 0.31 -0.07 -22.01
CA PRO A 277 -0.01 -0.47 -20.63
C PRO A 277 1.10 -0.01 -19.68
N LYS A 278 0.69 0.73 -18.63
CA LYS A 278 1.54 1.26 -17.57
C LYS A 278 1.01 0.83 -16.19
N PRO A 279 1.88 0.80 -15.16
CA PRO A 279 1.48 0.46 -13.80
C PRO A 279 0.42 1.42 -13.23
N SER A 280 -0.47 0.93 -12.37
CA SER A 280 -1.58 1.73 -11.82
C SER A 280 -1.25 2.39 -10.48
N SER A 281 -0.21 1.93 -9.78
CA SER A 281 0.24 2.45 -8.49
C SER A 281 0.50 3.97 -8.49
N PRO A 282 1.08 4.63 -9.52
CA PRO A 282 1.30 6.07 -9.50
C PRO A 282 -0.02 6.86 -9.46
N ILE A 283 -1.07 6.34 -10.07
CA ILE A 283 -2.39 6.99 -10.11
C ILE A 283 -3.07 6.89 -8.74
N PHE A 284 -3.08 5.71 -8.12
CA PHE A 284 -3.65 5.54 -6.78
C PHE A 284 -2.93 6.40 -5.75
N VAL A 285 -1.61 6.50 -5.84
CA VAL A 285 -0.82 7.40 -5.00
C VAL A 285 -1.16 8.87 -5.25
N GLY A 286 -1.23 9.31 -6.51
CA GLY A 286 -1.60 10.67 -6.86
C GLY A 286 -3.00 11.05 -6.37
N LEU A 287 -3.97 10.14 -6.51
CA LEU A 287 -5.33 10.33 -6.00
C LEU A 287 -5.38 10.39 -4.47
N GLN A 288 -4.62 9.52 -3.79
CA GLN A 288 -4.56 9.57 -2.33
C GLN A 288 -3.92 10.88 -1.85
N ALA A 289 -2.80 11.30 -2.45
CA ALA A 289 -2.15 12.56 -2.13
C ALA A 289 -3.07 13.77 -2.35
N LYS A 290 -3.85 13.76 -3.44
CA LYS A 290 -4.91 14.75 -3.70
C LYS A 290 -5.92 14.78 -2.57
N ARG A 291 -6.41 13.61 -2.17
CA ARG A 291 -7.45 13.49 -1.15
C ARG A 291 -6.95 13.99 0.21
N ASP A 292 -5.71 13.68 0.56
CA ASP A 292 -5.12 14.12 1.82
C ASP A 292 -5.03 15.64 1.91
N ARG A 293 -4.67 16.30 0.79
CA ARG A 293 -4.58 17.75 0.74
C ARG A 293 -5.94 18.43 0.78
N GLU A 294 -6.95 17.84 0.16
CA GLU A 294 -8.30 18.41 0.09
C GLU A 294 -9.15 18.15 1.35
N ARG A 295 -9.02 16.96 1.95
CA ARG A 295 -9.90 16.51 3.04
C ARG A 295 -9.18 15.83 4.21
N GLY A 296 -7.90 15.50 4.08
CA GLY A 296 -7.13 14.80 5.12
C GLY A 296 -7.07 13.28 4.96
N PRO A 297 -6.21 12.61 5.77
CA PRO A 297 -5.85 11.19 5.60
C PRO A 297 -6.98 10.21 5.96
N HIS A 298 -8.02 10.69 6.65
CA HIS A 298 -9.21 9.90 7.03
C HIS A 298 -10.12 9.61 5.82
N TRP A 299 -9.95 10.33 4.71
CA TRP A 299 -10.61 10.03 3.46
C TRP A 299 -9.75 9.11 2.59
N ALA A 300 -10.33 8.01 2.11
CA ALA A 300 -9.67 7.14 1.16
C ALA A 300 -9.66 7.75 -0.25
N GLY A 301 -8.61 7.46 -1.04
CA GLY A 301 -8.46 7.80 -2.46
C GLY A 301 -9.35 6.99 -3.41
N SER A 302 -10.49 6.47 -2.93
CA SER A 302 -11.46 5.68 -3.68
C SER A 302 -12.65 6.53 -4.14
N ASN A 303 -13.37 6.06 -5.17
CA ASN A 303 -14.49 6.73 -5.81
C ASN A 303 -14.11 8.14 -6.34
N MET A 304 -12.88 8.27 -6.84
CA MET A 304 -12.36 9.49 -7.43
C MET A 304 -12.21 9.33 -8.94
N GLU A 305 -12.51 10.37 -9.69
CA GLU A 305 -12.28 10.42 -11.13
C GLU A 305 -10.78 10.48 -11.42
N ILE A 306 -10.35 9.71 -12.41
CA ILE A 306 -8.94 9.60 -12.79
C ILE A 306 -8.69 10.47 -14.02
N ALA A 307 -7.70 11.35 -13.96
CA ALA A 307 -7.18 12.10 -15.10
C ALA A 307 -6.00 11.39 -15.78
N GLY A 308 -5.66 11.75 -17.02
CA GLY A 308 -4.41 11.31 -17.67
C GLY A 308 -4.37 9.86 -18.21
N ILE A 309 -5.47 9.11 -18.11
CA ILE A 309 -5.58 7.74 -18.67
C ILE A 309 -6.63 7.65 -19.78
N VAL A 310 -6.38 6.75 -20.73
CA VAL A 310 -7.30 6.44 -21.85
C VAL A 310 -8.25 5.30 -21.47
N GLY A 311 -7.82 4.43 -20.56
CA GLY A 311 -8.59 3.26 -20.13
C GLY A 311 -7.79 2.38 -19.18
N THR A 312 -8.35 1.22 -18.87
CA THR A 312 -7.64 0.11 -18.22
C THR A 312 -7.29 -0.93 -19.27
N ASN A 313 -6.17 -1.64 -19.09
CA ASN A 313 -5.79 -2.70 -20.01
C ASN A 313 -6.77 -3.88 -19.94
N ARG A 314 -7.16 -4.26 -18.71
CA ARG A 314 -8.30 -5.14 -18.45
C ARG A 314 -9.48 -4.30 -17.99
N GLY A 315 -10.61 -4.36 -18.70
CA GLY A 315 -11.85 -3.73 -18.25
C GLY A 315 -12.40 -4.46 -17.03
N VAL A 316 -12.62 -3.75 -15.92
CA VAL A 316 -13.30 -4.30 -14.73
C VAL A 316 -14.73 -3.78 -14.70
N LEU A 317 -15.69 -4.69 -14.79
CA LEU A 317 -17.11 -4.37 -14.73
C LEU A 317 -17.52 -4.06 -13.29
N TYR A 318 -18.24 -2.95 -13.10
CA TYR A 318 -18.89 -2.64 -11.84
C TYR A 318 -19.99 -3.66 -11.54
N GLY A 319 -19.97 -4.23 -10.33
CA GLY A 319 -20.85 -5.33 -9.93
C GLY A 319 -20.01 -6.54 -9.54
N ASP A 320 -20.40 -7.74 -9.99
CA ASP A 320 -19.84 -9.02 -9.53
C ASP A 320 -18.32 -9.12 -9.73
N GLN A 321 -17.77 -8.63 -10.84
CA GLN A 321 -16.33 -8.70 -11.12
C GLN A 321 -15.53 -7.79 -10.17
N ALA A 322 -15.93 -6.53 -10.03
CA ALA A 322 -15.32 -5.61 -9.08
C ALA A 322 -15.49 -6.10 -7.63
N ASN A 323 -16.63 -6.70 -7.30
CA ASN A 323 -16.90 -7.27 -5.97
C ASN A 323 -15.99 -8.46 -5.68
N TYR A 324 -15.81 -9.37 -6.64
CA TYR A 324 -14.90 -10.51 -6.53
C TYR A 324 -13.46 -10.08 -6.21
N LEU A 325 -12.95 -9.07 -6.92
CA LEU A 325 -11.61 -8.53 -6.68
C LEU A 325 -11.51 -7.84 -5.30
N ASN A 326 -12.51 -7.02 -4.95
CA ASN A 326 -12.52 -6.30 -3.67
C ASN A 326 -12.71 -7.20 -2.44
N GLU A 327 -13.49 -8.27 -2.55
CA GLU A 327 -13.63 -9.27 -1.48
C GLU A 327 -12.27 -9.90 -1.14
N HIS A 328 -11.45 -10.11 -2.16
CA HIS A 328 -10.07 -10.55 -2.01
C HIS A 328 -9.10 -9.38 -1.76
N LYS A 329 -9.58 -8.18 -1.42
CA LYS A 329 -8.77 -6.98 -1.12
C LYS A 329 -7.81 -6.57 -2.26
N VAL A 330 -8.21 -6.80 -3.50
CA VAL A 330 -7.56 -6.24 -4.70
C VAL A 330 -8.29 -4.96 -5.06
N ASN A 331 -7.59 -3.82 -5.05
CA ASN A 331 -8.17 -2.53 -5.38
C ASN A 331 -8.17 -2.33 -6.89
N THR A 332 -9.26 -1.79 -7.42
CA THR A 332 -9.57 -1.80 -8.86
C THR A 332 -9.87 -0.42 -9.43
N ILE A 333 -9.97 -0.34 -10.75
CA ILE A 333 -10.45 0.85 -11.46
C ILE A 333 -11.70 0.42 -12.24
N ILE A 334 -12.82 1.11 -11.99
CA ILE A 334 -14.10 0.84 -12.66
C ILE A 334 -14.43 1.95 -13.64
N ASN A 335 -15.27 1.64 -14.63
CA ASN A 335 -15.88 2.66 -15.48
C ASN A 335 -17.36 2.82 -15.13
N LYS A 336 -17.69 3.88 -14.39
CA LYS A 336 -19.07 4.24 -14.02
C LYS A 336 -19.18 5.76 -14.02
N ASN A 337 -19.81 6.31 -15.07
CA ASN A 337 -19.81 7.75 -15.36
C ASN A 337 -18.39 8.33 -15.46
N GLY A 338 -17.48 7.60 -16.10
CA GLY A 338 -16.05 7.90 -16.17
C GLY A 338 -15.20 6.87 -15.40
N LEU A 339 -13.89 6.91 -15.65
CA LEU A 339 -12.91 6.05 -14.99
C LEU A 339 -12.72 6.52 -13.54
N ARG A 340 -12.91 5.59 -12.61
CA ARG A 340 -12.85 5.86 -11.17
C ARG A 340 -12.02 4.84 -10.42
N SER A 341 -11.27 5.31 -9.42
CA SER A 341 -10.63 4.42 -8.45
C SER A 341 -11.69 3.71 -7.61
N TRP A 342 -11.47 2.43 -7.34
CA TRP A 342 -12.44 1.58 -6.66
C TRP A 342 -11.77 0.54 -5.77
N GLY A 343 -11.59 0.91 -4.51
CA GLY A 343 -11.03 0.06 -3.48
C GLY A 343 -10.41 0.88 -2.35
N VAL A 344 -10.55 0.40 -1.11
CA VAL A 344 -10.04 1.06 0.11
C VAL A 344 -9.21 0.11 0.97
N TRP A 345 -8.82 -1.03 0.40
CA TRP A 345 -8.37 -2.19 1.14
C TRP A 345 -6.86 -2.24 1.25
N THR A 346 -6.39 -2.64 2.44
CA THR A 346 -5.02 -3.09 2.65
C THR A 346 -4.92 -4.59 2.44
N CYS A 347 -3.69 -5.10 2.34
CA CYS A 347 -3.44 -6.54 2.28
C CYS A 347 -3.50 -7.24 3.65
N SER A 348 -3.93 -6.57 4.72
CA SER A 348 -4.01 -7.14 6.08
C SER A 348 -4.93 -8.36 6.14
N SER A 349 -4.58 -9.39 6.91
CA SER A 349 -5.50 -10.46 7.30
C SER A 349 -6.47 -10.04 8.41
N GLU A 350 -6.09 -9.04 9.21
CA GLU A 350 -6.91 -8.55 10.32
C GLU A 350 -7.99 -7.59 9.82
N SER A 351 -9.24 -7.82 10.25
CA SER A 351 -10.39 -7.00 9.86
C SER A 351 -10.33 -5.58 10.40
N VAL A 352 -9.71 -5.37 11.57
CA VAL A 352 -9.58 -4.04 12.18
C VAL A 352 -8.73 -3.10 11.32
N TRP A 353 -7.67 -3.63 10.70
CA TRP A 353 -6.71 -2.84 9.89
C TRP A 353 -6.90 -3.02 8.38
N GLN A 354 -8.08 -3.46 7.95
CA GLN A 354 -8.34 -3.75 6.54
C GLN A 354 -8.48 -2.50 5.67
N PHE A 355 -8.68 -1.33 6.27
CA PHE A 355 -8.90 -0.07 5.55
C PHE A 355 -7.66 0.83 5.54
N VAL A 356 -7.34 1.35 4.36
CA VAL A 356 -6.19 2.23 4.15
C VAL A 356 -6.33 3.53 4.93
N SER A 357 -7.49 4.17 4.87
CA SER A 357 -7.73 5.43 5.60
C SER A 357 -7.58 5.28 7.11
N VAL A 358 -7.98 4.13 7.66
CA VAL A 358 -7.85 3.82 9.09
C VAL A 358 -6.38 3.71 9.49
N VAL A 359 -5.61 2.90 8.75
CA VAL A 359 -4.17 2.73 9.01
C VAL A 359 -3.43 4.07 8.91
N ARG A 360 -3.70 4.85 7.86
CA ARG A 360 -3.01 6.13 7.61
C ARG A 360 -3.33 7.20 8.64
N THR A 361 -4.59 7.31 9.04
CA THR A 361 -5.00 8.29 10.06
C THR A 361 -4.43 7.91 11.42
N HIS A 362 -4.41 6.61 11.74
CA HIS A 362 -3.80 6.11 12.97
C HIS A 362 -2.31 6.48 13.06
N ASP A 363 -1.54 6.27 11.98
CA ASP A 363 -0.14 6.67 11.94
C ASP A 363 0.03 8.19 12.09
N ALA A 364 -0.79 8.97 11.36
CA ALA A 364 -0.70 10.43 11.36
C ALA A 364 -0.98 11.03 12.76
N VAL A 365 -1.97 10.49 13.48
CA VAL A 365 -2.29 10.89 14.86
C VAL A 365 -1.14 10.50 15.81
N ASN A 366 -0.64 9.28 15.72
CA ASN A 366 0.48 8.82 16.56
C ASN A 366 1.73 9.67 16.35
N GLU A 367 2.07 9.99 15.10
CA GLU A 367 3.22 10.83 14.78
C GLU A 367 3.05 12.29 15.21
N ALA A 368 1.84 12.85 15.07
CA ALA A 368 1.57 14.20 15.53
C ALA A 368 1.81 14.33 17.05
N ILE A 369 1.37 13.35 17.84
CA ILE A 369 1.62 13.30 19.28
C ILE A 369 3.11 13.09 19.58
N GLU A 370 3.77 12.17 18.87
CA GLU A 370 5.21 11.91 19.04
C GLU A 370 6.05 13.17 18.79
N ASN A 371 5.82 13.87 17.69
CA ASN A 371 6.54 15.09 17.33
C ASN A 371 6.27 16.22 18.34
N ALA A 372 5.03 16.38 18.80
CA ALA A 372 4.70 17.37 19.81
C ALA A 372 5.38 17.09 21.16
N PHE A 373 5.57 15.81 21.49
CA PHE A 373 6.12 15.41 22.80
C PHE A 373 7.65 15.53 22.86
N LEU A 374 8.33 15.68 21.72
CA LEU A 374 9.77 15.95 21.65
C LEU A 374 10.17 17.21 22.43
N GLU A 375 9.30 18.22 22.49
CA GLU A 375 9.56 19.44 23.25
C GLU A 375 9.72 19.19 24.77
N PHE A 376 9.13 18.10 25.28
CA PHE A 376 9.22 17.71 26.70
C PHE A 376 10.41 16.82 27.02
N VAL A 377 11.15 16.35 26.01
CA VAL A 377 12.39 15.59 26.21
C VAL A 377 13.39 16.47 26.97
N ASP A 378 14.11 15.87 27.92
CA ASP A 378 15.06 16.53 28.83
C ASP A 378 14.47 17.58 29.79
N ARG A 379 13.16 17.81 29.79
CA ARG A 379 12.50 18.62 30.83
C ARG A 379 12.42 17.83 32.15
N PRO A 380 12.55 18.50 33.31
CA PRO A 380 12.45 17.81 34.59
C PRO A 380 11.04 17.20 34.77
N MET A 381 10.97 15.98 35.31
CA MET A 381 9.69 15.29 35.57
C MET A 381 8.96 15.90 36.78
N THR A 382 8.43 17.10 36.59
CA THR A 382 7.63 17.84 37.58
C THR A 382 6.15 17.62 37.32
N ARG A 383 5.32 17.82 38.34
CA ARG A 383 3.85 17.78 38.20
C ARG A 383 3.36 18.71 37.08
N ALA A 384 3.90 19.93 36.99
CA ALA A 384 3.51 20.89 35.98
C ALA A 384 3.74 20.36 34.56
N ASN A 385 4.92 19.79 34.29
CA ASN A 385 5.23 19.23 32.97
C ASN A 385 4.34 18.03 32.62
N LEU A 386 4.06 17.14 33.59
CA LEU A 386 3.16 16.00 33.35
C LEU A 386 1.72 16.46 33.10
N ASP A 387 1.24 17.44 33.86
CA ASP A 387 -0.07 18.03 33.65
C ASP A 387 -0.13 18.67 32.24
N PHE A 388 0.86 19.49 31.86
CA PHE A 388 0.93 20.09 30.52
C PHE A 388 0.94 19.06 29.39
N MET A 389 1.65 17.94 29.54
CA MET A 389 1.64 16.85 28.55
C MET A 389 0.26 16.22 28.42
N VAL A 390 -0.43 15.96 29.54
CA VAL A 390 -1.80 15.41 29.52
C VAL A 390 -2.76 16.40 28.85
N TRP A 391 -2.72 17.67 29.25
CA TRP A 391 -3.57 18.71 28.66
C TRP A 391 -3.32 18.84 27.15
N SER A 392 -2.06 18.87 26.72
CA SER A 392 -1.70 18.98 25.30
C SER A 392 -2.20 17.77 24.51
N GLY A 393 -2.03 16.55 25.03
CA GLY A 393 -2.53 15.33 24.39
C GLY A 393 -4.06 15.29 24.30
N VAL A 394 -4.77 15.71 25.35
CA VAL A 394 -6.24 15.79 25.33
C VAL A 394 -6.72 16.83 24.31
N GLN A 395 -6.12 18.02 24.27
CA GLN A 395 -6.49 19.06 23.32
C GLN A 395 -6.22 18.64 21.87
N ALA A 396 -5.09 17.96 21.61
CA ALA A 396 -4.76 17.44 20.29
C ALA A 396 -5.83 16.45 19.79
N LEU A 397 -6.20 15.46 20.61
CA LEU A 397 -7.23 14.50 20.23
C LEU A 397 -8.60 15.16 20.03
N ARG A 398 -8.94 16.16 20.84
CA ARG A 398 -10.18 16.94 20.66
C ARG A 398 -10.18 17.74 19.36
N ASN A 399 -9.05 18.29 18.95
CA ASN A 399 -8.93 18.97 17.67
C ASN A 399 -9.13 17.97 16.52
N PHE A 400 -8.52 16.78 16.59
CA PHE A 400 -8.73 15.74 15.58
C PHE A 400 -10.18 15.22 15.54
N GLU A 401 -10.90 15.19 16.66
CA GLU A 401 -12.34 14.92 16.68
C GLU A 401 -13.13 16.03 15.97
N ASN A 402 -12.81 17.30 16.25
CA ASN A 402 -13.47 18.44 15.61
C ASN A 402 -13.22 18.49 14.09
N ASP A 403 -12.03 18.06 13.65
CA ASP A 403 -11.67 17.94 12.24
C ASP A 403 -12.31 16.72 11.55
N GLY A 404 -13.03 15.87 12.31
CA GLY A 404 -13.67 14.65 11.81
C GLY A 404 -12.70 13.50 11.52
N MET A 405 -11.44 13.63 11.93
CA MET A 405 -10.42 12.59 11.77
C MET A 405 -10.58 11.45 12.78
N LEU A 406 -11.17 11.74 13.93
CA LEU A 406 -11.46 10.80 15.01
C LEU A 406 -12.94 10.82 15.35
N LEU A 407 -13.47 9.69 15.79
CA LEU A 407 -14.80 9.63 16.37
C LEU A 407 -14.80 10.21 17.80
N PRO A 408 -15.93 10.78 18.26
CA PRO A 408 -16.03 11.30 19.62
C PRO A 408 -15.76 10.22 20.68
N GLY A 409 -14.94 10.55 21.68
CA GLY A 409 -14.67 9.67 22.83
C GLY A 409 -13.21 9.37 23.08
N SER A 410 -12.30 10.13 22.47
CA SER A 410 -10.86 9.99 22.62
C SER A 410 -10.40 10.31 24.05
N ILE A 411 -9.47 9.51 24.55
CA ILE A 411 -8.93 9.57 25.90
C ILE A 411 -7.41 9.66 25.83
N PHE A 412 -6.83 10.65 26.50
CA PHE A 412 -5.41 10.75 26.76
C PHE A 412 -5.16 10.94 28.25
N ARG A 413 -4.38 10.07 28.87
CA ARG A 413 -4.14 10.08 30.32
C ARG A 413 -2.79 9.51 30.70
N LEU A 414 -2.34 9.81 31.91
CA LEU A 414 -1.21 9.10 32.51
C LEU A 414 -1.57 7.62 32.69
N SER A 415 -0.66 6.72 32.31
CA SER A 415 -0.90 5.28 32.38
C SER A 415 -0.89 4.78 33.83
N ASN A 416 -1.72 3.77 34.12
CA ASN A 416 -1.69 3.07 35.40
C ASN A 416 -0.46 2.17 35.55
N ALA A 417 0.32 1.97 34.47
CA ALA A 417 1.52 1.13 34.44
C ALA A 417 2.82 1.87 34.84
N ASN A 418 2.72 3.08 35.37
CA ASN A 418 3.85 3.83 35.91
C ASN A 418 4.23 3.26 37.29
N SER A 419 5.54 3.14 37.55
CA SER A 419 6.08 2.70 38.85
C SER A 419 7.14 3.68 39.34
N PRO A 420 7.41 3.76 40.66
CA PRO A 420 8.50 4.60 41.18
C PRO A 420 9.88 4.20 40.62
N THR A 421 10.10 2.91 40.37
CA THR A 421 11.35 2.40 39.80
C THR A 421 11.58 2.87 38.37
N THR A 422 10.54 2.87 37.53
CA THR A 422 10.63 3.36 36.15
C THR A 422 10.69 4.89 36.11
N GLY A 423 9.95 5.57 36.99
CA GLY A 423 10.01 7.03 37.13
C GLY A 423 11.40 7.52 37.57
N ALA A 424 12.09 6.81 38.47
CA ALA A 424 13.47 7.13 38.86
C ALA A 424 14.47 6.97 37.70
N GLN A 425 14.14 6.17 36.69
CA GLN A 425 14.91 6.03 35.45
C GLN A 425 14.52 7.09 34.39
N GLY A 426 13.61 8.02 34.72
CA GLY A 426 13.10 9.03 33.78
C GLY A 426 12.04 8.52 32.80
N ILE A 427 11.52 7.31 32.99
CA ILE A 427 10.51 6.72 32.11
C ILE A 427 9.11 7.11 32.58
N VAL A 428 8.35 7.77 31.71
CA VAL A 428 6.94 8.10 31.91
C VAL A 428 6.09 7.46 30.83
N LYS A 429 4.96 6.87 31.23
CA LYS A 429 4.04 6.16 30.34
C LYS A 429 2.70 6.88 30.29
N PHE A 430 2.24 7.19 29.08
CA PHE A 430 0.87 7.66 28.82
C PHE A 430 0.04 6.54 28.19
N ALA A 431 -1.28 6.64 28.35
CA ALA A 431 -2.25 5.78 27.69
C ALA A 431 -3.14 6.66 26.81
N MET A 432 -3.27 6.25 25.55
CA MET A 432 -4.07 6.92 24.53
C MET A 432 -5.03 5.92 23.91
N ALA A 433 -6.30 6.29 23.81
CA ALA A 433 -7.33 5.52 23.13
C ALA A 433 -8.17 6.45 22.26
N TYR A 434 -8.37 6.09 21.00
CA TYR A 434 -9.17 6.82 20.04
C TYR A 434 -9.65 5.85 18.95
N GLU A 435 -10.67 6.25 18.20
CA GLU A 435 -11.19 5.48 17.08
C GLU A 435 -11.19 6.32 15.81
N VAL A 436 -10.73 5.74 14.71
CA VAL A 436 -10.73 6.39 13.39
C VAL A 436 -12.01 5.98 12.65
N PRO A 437 -12.73 6.90 11.99
CA PRO A 437 -13.90 6.54 11.20
C PRO A 437 -13.54 5.59 10.05
N ALA A 438 -14.21 4.45 9.99
CA ALA A 438 -14.12 3.53 8.86
C ALA A 438 -14.84 4.10 7.62
N PRO A 439 -14.34 3.84 6.40
CA PRO A 439 -15.05 4.24 5.19
C PRO A 439 -16.35 3.45 5.04
N MET A 440 -17.39 4.11 4.54
CA MET A 440 -18.67 3.46 4.22
C MET A 440 -18.55 2.64 2.93
N VAL A 441 -18.21 1.35 3.06
CA VAL A 441 -17.99 0.46 1.92
C VAL A 441 -19.25 -0.25 1.41
N ASP A 442 -20.21 -0.50 2.28
CA ASP A 442 -21.47 -1.17 1.98
C ASP A 442 -22.62 -0.40 2.64
N ILE A 443 -23.41 0.30 1.82
CA ILE A 443 -24.56 1.08 2.27
C ILE A 443 -25.81 0.26 1.95
N ARG A 444 -26.43 -0.29 2.99
CA ARG A 444 -27.65 -1.10 2.88
C ARG A 444 -28.86 -0.22 3.15
N VAL A 445 -29.82 -0.26 2.23
CA VAL A 445 -31.09 0.45 2.34
C VAL A 445 -32.21 -0.58 2.29
N ASP A 446 -32.85 -0.80 3.44
CA ASP A 446 -34.02 -1.66 3.52
C ASP A 446 -35.26 -0.90 3.05
N ALA A 447 -35.82 -1.32 1.91
CA ALA A 447 -37.01 -0.71 1.35
C ALA A 447 -38.27 -1.42 1.86
N TYR A 448 -39.12 -0.68 2.59
CA TYR A 448 -40.43 -1.16 3.03
C TYR A 448 -41.54 -0.53 2.19
N ARG A 449 -42.54 -1.32 1.82
CA ARG A 449 -43.78 -0.79 1.24
C ARG A 449 -44.67 -0.31 2.38
N ASN A 450 -44.88 1.00 2.48
CA ASN A 450 -45.83 1.55 3.44
C ASN A 450 -47.23 1.58 2.83
N ILE A 451 -47.90 0.42 2.83
CA ILE A 451 -49.23 0.26 2.25
C ILE A 451 -50.33 0.96 3.05
N GLU A 452 -50.16 1.09 4.37
CA GLU A 452 -51.16 1.69 5.25
C GLU A 452 -51.28 3.18 4.98
N ILE A 453 -50.19 3.95 5.11
CA ILE A 453 -50.20 5.38 4.80
C ILE A 453 -50.56 5.64 3.34
N ALA A 454 -50.05 4.83 2.40
CA ALA A 454 -50.31 5.04 0.98
C ALA A 454 -51.78 4.81 0.61
N TYR A 455 -52.41 3.74 1.11
CA TYR A 455 -53.82 3.47 0.80
C TYR A 455 -54.78 4.32 1.63
N GLU A 456 -54.45 4.61 2.89
CA GLU A 456 -55.25 5.55 3.69
C GLU A 456 -55.23 6.95 3.08
N ALA A 457 -54.06 7.47 2.67
CA ALA A 457 -53.99 8.76 1.98
C ALA A 457 -54.74 8.76 0.64
N LEU A 458 -54.69 7.66 -0.12
CA LEU A 458 -55.47 7.52 -1.35
C LEU A 458 -56.97 7.54 -1.07
N PHE A 459 -57.44 6.73 -0.12
CA PHE A 459 -58.85 6.67 0.24
C PHE A 459 -59.33 8.02 0.78
N ASN A 460 -58.54 8.66 1.64
CA ASN A 460 -58.82 9.98 2.18
C ASN A 460 -58.85 11.08 1.10
N SER A 461 -58.03 10.98 0.06
CA SER A 461 -58.04 11.94 -1.06
C SER A 461 -59.32 11.86 -1.90
N VAL A 462 -59.98 10.69 -1.94
CA VAL A 462 -61.26 10.49 -2.64
C VAL A 462 -62.43 10.86 -1.74
N THR A 463 -62.35 10.60 -0.44
CA THR A 463 -63.42 10.92 0.53
C THR A 463 -63.40 12.37 0.99
N GLY A 464 -62.29 13.10 0.80
CA GLY A 464 -62.14 14.52 1.15
C GLY A 464 -61.83 14.79 2.63
N GLU A 465 -61.58 13.75 3.42
CA GLU A 465 -61.21 13.88 4.84
C GLU A 465 -59.69 13.95 5.00
N PHE A 466 -59.14 15.16 5.07
CA PHE A 466 -57.72 15.36 5.40
C PHE A 466 -57.51 15.24 6.90
N ILE A 467 -57.07 14.07 7.37
CA ILE A 467 -56.45 13.97 8.71
C ILE A 467 -54.95 14.22 8.52
N VAL A 468 -54.48 15.35 9.05
CA VAL A 468 -53.06 15.70 9.12
C VAL A 468 -52.44 14.83 10.21
N ALA A 469 -51.57 13.89 9.83
CA ALA A 469 -50.79 13.12 10.79
C ALA A 469 -49.65 13.99 11.38
N GLU A 470 -49.47 13.93 12.70
CA GLU A 470 -48.30 14.45 13.43
C GLU A 470 -47.00 13.71 13.08
#